data_AF-A0A951DQ15-F1
#
_entry.id   AF-A0A951DQ15-F1
#
_cell.length_a   1.000
_cell.length_b   1.000
_cell.length_c   1.000
_cell.angle_alpha   90.00
_cell.angle_beta   90.00
_cell.angle_gamma   90.00
#
_symmetry.space_group_name_H-M   'P 1'
#
loop_
_entity.id
_entity.type
_entity.pdbx_description
1 polymer ?
#
loop_
_entity_poly.entity_id
_entity_poly.type
_entity_poly.pdbx_seq_one_letter_code
_entity_poly.pdbx_strand_id
1 'polypeptide(L)'
;MIYTCVTYLPRRGGGLNVSLRLCADCLVPALAIYLILAVLIVGVMMLLTGRLAPRYPTPAKGRPYESGVSEPISTFTRWPVRYALVGMLFLIFDVEALFFYPWAVVLRNLGWTGVLAVLSFFIVLGVGYVYARQRGALEWR
;
A
#
# COMPACT_ATOMS: atom_id res chain seq x y z
N MET A 1 3.87 -19.43 -18.16
CA MET A 1 5.33 -19.57 -18.39
C MET A 1 6.13 -18.77 -17.34
N ILE A 2 5.76 -18.90 -16.05
CA ILE A 2 6.47 -18.30 -14.89
C ILE A 2 6.72 -19.40 -13.83
N TYR A 3 5.92 -20.46 -13.83
CA TYR A 3 5.98 -21.58 -12.90
C TYR A 3 7.18 -22.53 -13.07
N THR A 4 7.94 -22.44 -14.15
CA THR A 4 9.03 -23.42 -14.43
C THR A 4 10.31 -23.16 -13.62
N CYS A 5 10.43 -22.03 -12.92
CA CYS A 5 11.63 -21.73 -12.10
C CYS A 5 11.61 -22.46 -10.75
N VAL A 6 10.43 -22.86 -10.23
CA VAL A 6 10.33 -23.59 -8.95
C VAL A 6 10.77 -25.06 -9.09
N THR A 7 10.67 -25.65 -10.29
CA THR A 7 10.94 -27.07 -10.52
C THR A 7 12.40 -27.43 -10.81
N TYR A 8 13.29 -26.46 -11.08
CA TYR A 8 14.73 -26.70 -11.31
C TYR A 8 15.58 -26.44 -10.04
N LEU A 9 15.23 -27.06 -8.92
CA LEU A 9 16.07 -27.06 -7.72
C LEU A 9 16.88 -28.38 -7.67
N PRO A 10 18.10 -28.45 -8.25
CA PRO A 10 18.99 -29.57 -7.99
C PRO A 10 19.44 -29.50 -6.53
N ARG A 11 19.06 -30.53 -5.76
CA ARG A 11 19.47 -30.76 -4.37
C ARG A 11 20.96 -31.13 -4.33
N ARG A 12 21.89 -30.16 -4.47
CA ARG A 12 23.32 -30.35 -4.19
C ARG A 12 23.93 -29.14 -3.48
N GLY A 13 23.94 -29.22 -2.14
CA GLY A 13 25.12 -29.02 -1.29
C GLY A 13 25.97 -27.74 -1.37
N GLY A 14 25.49 -26.61 -1.89
CA GLY A 14 26.29 -25.37 -1.97
C GLY A 14 25.53 -24.12 -1.55
N GLY A 15 25.82 -23.63 -0.33
CA GLY A 15 25.67 -22.24 0.13
C GLY A 15 24.30 -21.55 -0.01
N LEU A 16 23.70 -21.18 1.14
CA LEU A 16 22.50 -20.32 1.25
C LEU A 16 22.54 -19.04 0.37
N ASN A 17 23.75 -18.56 0.03
CA ASN A 17 23.99 -17.32 -0.71
C ASN A 17 23.69 -17.43 -2.23
N VAL A 18 23.73 -18.63 -2.80
CA VAL A 18 23.54 -18.86 -4.24
C VAL A 18 22.04 -18.95 -4.59
N SER A 19 21.24 -19.56 -3.72
CA SER A 19 19.78 -19.66 -3.89
C SER A 19 19.06 -18.30 -3.83
N LEU A 20 19.54 -17.37 -2.97
CA LEU A 20 18.97 -16.03 -2.85
C LEU A 20 19.30 -15.15 -4.07
N ARG A 21 20.51 -15.29 -4.63
CA ARG A 21 20.95 -14.57 -5.84
C ARG A 21 20.23 -15.04 -7.10
N LEU A 22 20.13 -16.35 -7.33
CA LEU A 22 19.40 -16.90 -8.49
C LEU A 22 17.91 -16.52 -8.51
N CYS A 23 17.26 -16.46 -7.34
CA CYS A 23 15.86 -16.05 -7.24
C CYS A 23 15.71 -14.54 -7.48
N ALA A 24 16.60 -13.70 -6.94
CA ALA A 24 16.60 -12.26 -7.20
C ALA A 24 16.80 -11.94 -8.69
N ASP A 25 17.71 -12.65 -9.36
CA ASP A 25 18.00 -12.46 -10.79
C ASP A 25 16.82 -12.84 -11.70
N CYS A 26 15.92 -13.73 -11.27
CA CYS A 26 14.70 -14.08 -12.00
C CYS A 26 13.46 -13.27 -11.55
N LEU A 27 13.38 -12.91 -10.27
CA LEU A 27 12.27 -12.16 -9.68
C LEU A 27 12.26 -10.70 -10.13
N VAL A 28 13.42 -10.04 -10.15
CA VAL A 28 13.55 -8.64 -10.56
C VAL A 28 13.05 -8.41 -11.99
N PRO A 29 13.48 -9.19 -13.01
CA PRO A 29 12.95 -9.01 -14.37
C PRO A 29 11.47 -9.39 -14.47
N ALA A 30 11.00 -10.41 -13.75
CA ALA A 30 9.58 -10.78 -13.76
C ALA A 30 8.68 -9.66 -13.19
N LEU A 31 9.09 -9.04 -12.08
CA LEU A 31 8.40 -7.89 -11.50
C LEU A 31 8.44 -6.68 -12.45
N ALA A 32 9.60 -6.40 -13.05
CA ALA A 32 9.75 -5.31 -13.99
C ALA A 32 8.83 -5.47 -15.20
N ILE A 33 8.77 -6.67 -15.79
CA ILE A 33 7.87 -6.98 -16.91
C ILE A 33 6.41 -6.79 -16.49
N TYR A 34 6.01 -7.25 -15.30
CA TYR A 34 4.65 -7.06 -14.81
C TYR A 34 4.28 -5.58 -14.65
N LEU A 35 5.16 -4.77 -14.04
CA LEU A 35 4.94 -3.34 -13.86
C LEU A 35 4.88 -2.60 -15.20
N ILE A 36 5.78 -2.91 -16.13
CA ILE A 36 5.79 -2.34 -17.48
C ILE A 36 4.49 -2.67 -18.19
N LEU A 37 4.05 -3.94 -18.15
CA LEU A 37 2.82 -4.37 -18.78
C LEU A 37 1.59 -3.67 -18.17
N ALA A 38 1.53 -3.55 -16.83
CA ALA A 38 0.43 -2.88 -16.15
C ALA A 38 0.31 -1.40 -16.57
N VAL A 39 1.43 -0.67 -16.57
CA VAL A 39 1.48 0.73 -17.01
C VAL A 39 1.16 0.86 -18.49
N LEU A 40 1.67 -0.04 -19.33
CA LEU A 40 1.43 -0.03 -20.77
C LEU A 40 -0.06 -0.28 -21.09
N ILE A 41 -0.71 -1.23 -20.41
CA ILE A 41 -2.14 -1.48 -20.59
C ILE A 41 -2.95 -0.24 -20.22
N VAL A 42 -2.71 0.34 -19.04
CA VAL A 42 -3.42 1.56 -18.61
C VAL A 42 -3.17 2.72 -19.57
N GLY A 43 -1.92 2.91 -20.00
CA GLY A 43 -1.53 3.96 -20.94
C GLY A 43 -2.19 3.79 -22.32
N VAL A 44 -2.16 2.59 -22.88
CA VAL A 44 -2.80 2.27 -24.18
C VAL A 44 -4.31 2.47 -24.09
N MET A 45 -4.96 1.99 -23.02
CA MET A 45 -6.40 2.21 -22.83
C MET A 45 -6.74 3.69 -22.75
N MET A 46 -5.99 4.47 -21.96
CA MET A 46 -6.23 5.92 -21.84
C MET A 46 -6.00 6.67 -23.16
N LEU A 47 -5.00 6.26 -23.96
CA LEU A 47 -4.75 6.81 -25.30
C LEU A 47 -5.86 6.45 -26.29
N LEU A 48 -6.31 5.20 -26.29
CA LEU A 48 -7.40 4.72 -27.13
C LEU A 48 -8.70 5.45 -26.78
N THR A 49 -9.08 5.51 -25.51
CA THR A 49 -10.25 6.27 -25.06
C THR A 49 -10.11 7.74 -25.44
N GLY A 50 -8.92 8.33 -25.28
CA GLY A 50 -8.69 9.73 -25.64
C GLY A 50 -8.81 10.04 -27.14
N ARG A 51 -8.56 9.05 -28.02
CA ARG A 51 -8.57 9.22 -29.49
C ARG A 51 -9.88 8.78 -30.13
N LEU A 52 -10.53 7.73 -29.62
CA LEU A 52 -11.74 7.15 -30.19
C LEU A 52 -13.03 7.77 -29.59
N ALA A 53 -12.98 8.33 -28.38
CA ALA A 53 -14.18 8.91 -27.76
C ALA A 53 -14.60 10.22 -28.45
N PRO A 54 -15.89 10.36 -28.85
CA PRO A 54 -16.43 11.62 -29.34
C PRO A 54 -16.34 12.72 -28.26
N ARG A 55 -15.62 13.80 -28.55
CA ARG A 55 -15.46 14.93 -27.62
C ARG A 55 -16.30 16.11 -28.07
N TYR A 56 -17.25 16.50 -27.22
CA TYR A 56 -18.05 17.72 -27.37
C TYR A 56 -17.76 18.69 -26.21
N PRO A 57 -16.61 19.38 -26.25
CA PRO A 57 -16.25 20.35 -25.22
C PRO A 57 -17.24 21.51 -25.26
N THR A 58 -17.94 21.71 -24.17
CA THR A 58 -18.84 22.86 -23.98
C THR A 58 -18.43 23.54 -22.69
N PRO A 59 -18.51 24.87 -22.60
CA PRO A 59 -18.07 25.61 -21.41
C PRO A 59 -18.80 25.16 -20.14
N ALA A 60 -20.05 24.68 -20.26
CA ALA A 60 -20.80 24.12 -19.13
C ALA A 60 -20.25 22.76 -18.63
N LYS A 61 -19.71 21.90 -19.51
CA LYS A 61 -19.11 20.59 -19.13
C LYS A 61 -17.74 20.73 -18.48
N GLY A 62 -17.08 21.88 -18.65
CA GLY A 62 -15.76 22.16 -18.08
C GLY A 62 -15.80 22.83 -16.71
N ARG A 63 -17.00 23.20 -16.21
CA ARG A 63 -17.16 23.83 -14.89
C ARG A 63 -17.36 22.77 -13.80
N PRO A 64 -16.90 23.03 -12.56
CA PRO A 64 -17.23 22.19 -11.40
C PRO A 64 -18.75 21.98 -11.28
N TYR A 65 -19.15 20.77 -10.88
CA TYR A 65 -20.56 20.45 -10.70
C TYR A 65 -21.09 21.05 -9.39
N GLU A 66 -22.11 21.89 -9.48
CA GLU A 66 -22.69 22.59 -8.33
C GLU A 66 -24.22 22.66 -8.37
N SER A 67 -24.87 21.63 -8.93
CA SER A 67 -26.34 21.53 -8.94
C SER A 67 -27.07 22.74 -9.55
N GLY A 68 -26.41 23.53 -10.41
CA GLY A 68 -27.01 24.66 -11.15
C GLY A 68 -26.82 26.04 -10.51
N VAL A 69 -26.15 26.15 -9.36
CA VAL A 69 -25.69 27.43 -8.80
C VAL A 69 -24.31 27.81 -9.33
N SER A 70 -23.98 29.10 -9.27
CA SER A 70 -22.67 29.63 -9.67
C SER A 70 -21.58 29.32 -8.63
N GLU A 71 -20.38 29.05 -9.13
CA GLU A 71 -19.16 28.74 -8.36
C GLU A 71 -19.02 29.56 -7.06
N PRO A 72 -19.02 28.94 -5.85
CA PRO A 72 -18.69 29.60 -4.61
C PRO A 72 -17.30 30.21 -4.72
N ILE A 73 -17.24 31.51 -4.44
CA ILE A 73 -16.04 32.33 -4.54
C ILE A 73 -14.96 31.92 -3.50
N SER A 74 -15.27 31.03 -2.55
CA SER A 74 -14.32 30.55 -1.53
C SER A 74 -14.08 29.04 -1.60
N THR A 75 -12.90 28.65 -2.07
CA THR A 75 -12.38 27.27 -2.01
C THR A 75 -11.79 26.89 -0.64
N PHE A 76 -11.61 27.87 0.25
CA PHE A 76 -11.01 27.67 1.57
C PHE A 76 -12.06 27.42 2.65
N THR A 77 -12.53 26.17 2.72
CA THR A 77 -13.30 25.67 3.87
C THR A 77 -12.35 25.18 4.96
N ARG A 78 -12.79 25.29 6.23
CA ARG A 78 -12.04 24.77 7.38
C ARG A 78 -12.03 23.24 7.34
N TRP A 79 -10.89 22.65 7.01
CA TRP A 79 -10.71 21.21 7.01
C TRP A 79 -10.75 20.69 8.46
N PRO A 80 -11.57 19.68 8.77
CA PRO A 80 -11.67 19.20 10.14
C PRO A 80 -10.44 18.36 10.51
N VAL A 81 -9.89 18.59 11.70
CA VAL A 81 -8.65 17.97 12.23
C VAL A 81 -8.74 16.43 12.30
N ARG A 82 -9.95 15.87 12.30
CA ARG A 82 -10.21 14.42 12.34
C ARG A 82 -9.47 13.61 11.26
N TYR A 83 -9.30 14.16 10.05
CA TYR A 83 -8.53 13.48 9.01
C TYR A 83 -7.05 13.33 9.36
N ALA A 84 -6.48 14.32 10.06
CA ALA A 84 -5.10 14.26 10.53
C ALA A 84 -4.93 13.25 11.69
N LEU A 85 -5.93 13.13 12.58
CA LEU A 85 -5.90 12.14 13.67
C LEU A 85 -5.88 10.71 13.14
N VAL A 86 -6.74 10.41 12.15
CA VAL A 86 -6.76 9.09 11.50
C VAL A 86 -5.45 8.82 10.74
N GLY A 87 -4.93 9.82 10.02
CA GLY A 87 -3.64 9.72 9.32
C GLY A 87 -2.46 9.46 10.25
N MET A 88 -2.40 10.16 11.38
CA MET A 88 -1.35 9.96 12.39
C MET A 88 -1.45 8.58 13.05
N LEU A 89 -2.67 8.11 13.37
CA LEU A 89 -2.88 6.76 13.91
C LEU A 89 -2.46 5.68 12.90
N PHE A 90 -2.79 5.85 11.61
CA PHE A 90 -2.38 4.93 10.55
C PHE A 90 -0.85 4.88 10.41
N LEU A 91 -0.19 6.04 10.42
CA LEU A 91 1.26 6.13 10.31
C LEU A 91 1.97 5.41 11.45
N ILE A 92 1.49 5.59 12.69
CA ILE A 92 2.02 4.88 13.86
C ILE A 92 1.78 3.37 13.69
N PHE A 93 0.57 2.93 13.38
CA PHE A 93 0.29 1.50 13.21
C PHE A 93 1.11 0.84 12.06
N ASP A 94 1.37 1.57 10.97
CA ASP A 94 2.13 1.10 9.82
C ASP A 94 3.64 0.96 10.12
N VAL A 95 4.22 1.94 10.81
CA VAL A 95 5.61 1.86 11.29
C VAL A 95 5.81 0.67 12.24
N GLU A 96 4.82 0.38 13.07
CA GLU A 96 4.88 -0.76 13.96
C GLU A 96 4.83 -2.11 13.21
N ALA A 97 4.05 -2.18 12.12
CA ALA A 97 4.04 -3.36 11.24
C ALA A 97 5.38 -3.57 10.52
N LEU A 98 6.11 -2.49 10.21
CA LEU A 98 7.48 -2.58 9.68
C LEU A 98 8.42 -3.26 10.68
N PHE A 99 8.29 -3.01 11.97
CA PHE A 99 9.08 -3.69 13.01
C PHE A 99 8.71 -5.17 13.17
N PHE A 100 7.48 -5.55 12.83
CA PHE A 100 7.03 -6.94 12.85
C PHE A 100 7.61 -7.78 11.70
N TYR A 101 7.91 -7.18 10.55
CA TYR A 101 8.49 -7.86 9.39
C TYR A 101 9.78 -8.65 9.69
N PRO A 102 10.85 -8.04 10.25
CA PRO A 102 12.09 -8.78 10.51
C PRO A 102 11.88 -9.92 11.51
N TRP A 103 11.03 -9.72 12.52
CA TRP A 103 10.65 -10.77 13.47
C TRP A 103 9.97 -11.96 12.77
N ALA A 104 9.03 -11.69 11.86
CA ALA A 104 8.33 -12.74 11.11
C ALA A 104 9.29 -13.58 10.25
N VAL A 105 10.35 -12.96 9.72
CA VAL A 105 11.39 -13.64 8.94
C VAL A 105 12.27 -14.54 9.81
N VAL A 106 12.63 -14.11 11.03
CA VAL A 106 13.56 -14.84 11.92
C VAL A 106 12.86 -15.64 13.03
N LEU A 107 11.53 -15.77 12.98
CA LEU A 107 10.70 -16.38 14.02
C LEU A 107 11.23 -17.75 14.50
N ARG A 108 11.76 -18.56 13.56
CA ARG A 108 12.30 -19.89 13.85
C ARG A 108 13.51 -19.91 14.79
N ASN A 109 14.30 -18.84 14.82
CA ASN A 109 15.52 -18.76 15.62
C ASN A 109 15.28 -18.12 16.99
N LEU A 110 14.21 -17.33 17.13
CA LEU A 110 13.95 -16.49 18.30
C LEU A 110 13.14 -17.19 19.41
N GLY A 111 12.46 -18.30 19.11
CA GLY A 111 11.73 -19.08 20.11
C GLY A 111 10.73 -18.23 20.92
N TRP A 112 10.58 -18.55 22.22
CA TRP A 112 9.60 -17.91 23.11
C TRP A 112 9.93 -16.44 23.44
N THR A 113 11.21 -16.07 23.47
CA THR A 113 11.63 -14.69 23.75
C THR A 113 11.21 -13.75 22.63
N GLY A 114 11.26 -14.21 21.37
CA GLY A 114 10.71 -13.46 20.24
C GLY A 114 9.20 -13.25 20.34
N VAL A 115 8.45 -14.26 20.76
CA VAL A 115 6.99 -14.13 20.91
C VAL A 115 6.63 -13.09 21.97
N LEU A 116 7.31 -13.11 23.12
CA LEU A 116 7.09 -12.12 24.18
C LEU A 116 7.45 -10.69 23.74
N ALA A 117 8.52 -10.52 22.96
CA ALA A 117 8.94 -9.22 22.45
C ALA A 117 7.91 -8.59 21.49
N VAL A 118 7.27 -9.41 20.67
CA VAL A 118 6.20 -8.95 19.77
C VAL A 118 4.89 -8.73 20.51
N LEU A 119 4.57 -9.61 21.47
CA LEU A 119 3.37 -9.47 22.27
C LEU A 119 3.37 -8.15 23.06
N SER A 120 4.50 -7.77 23.66
CA SER A 120 4.64 -6.50 24.36
C SER A 120 4.44 -5.30 23.43
N PHE A 121 4.91 -5.39 22.19
CA PHE A 121 4.74 -4.38 21.16
C PHE A 121 3.25 -4.23 20.75
N PHE A 122 2.56 -5.34 20.54
CA PHE A 122 1.12 -5.35 20.25
C PHE A 122 0.28 -4.78 21.41
N ILE A 123 0.68 -5.03 22.67
CA ILE A 123 -0.02 -4.48 23.84
C ILE A 123 0.03 -2.95 23.84
N VAL A 124 1.20 -2.35 23.57
CA VAL A 124 1.36 -0.89 23.52
C VAL A 124 0.45 -0.27 22.45
N LEU A 125 0.41 -0.87 21.25
CA LEU A 125 -0.53 -0.46 20.19
C LEU A 125 -1.99 -0.64 20.60
N GLY A 126 -2.33 -1.77 21.22
CA GLY A 126 -3.67 -2.05 21.71
C GLY A 126 -4.16 -0.99 22.68
N VAL A 127 -3.29 -0.56 23.61
CA VAL A 127 -3.59 0.54 24.54
C VAL A 127 -3.77 1.86 23.78
N GLY A 128 -2.89 2.18 22.83
CA GLY A 128 -3.00 3.39 22.00
C GLY A 128 -4.29 3.45 21.18
N TYR A 129 -4.68 2.32 20.57
CA TYR A 129 -5.92 2.19 19.81
C TYR A 129 -7.17 2.34 20.69
N VAL A 130 -7.20 1.65 21.83
CA VAL A 130 -8.32 1.75 22.79
C VAL A 130 -8.44 3.20 23.30
N TYR A 131 -7.33 3.86 23.59
CA TYR A 131 -7.31 5.26 23.99
C TYR A 131 -7.85 6.19 22.90
N ALA A 132 -7.41 6.01 21.65
CA ALA A 132 -7.88 6.80 20.51
C ALA A 132 -9.39 6.62 20.28
N ARG A 133 -9.89 5.39 20.44
CA ARG A 133 -11.33 5.07 20.36
C ARG A 133 -12.12 5.74 21.48
N GLN A 134 -11.65 5.69 22.72
CA GLN A 134 -12.32 6.33 23.87
C GLN A 134 -12.35 7.86 23.75
N ARG A 135 -11.34 8.46 23.12
CA ARG A 135 -11.26 9.91 22.84
C ARG A 135 -12.17 10.36 21.69
N GLY A 136 -12.94 9.46 21.07
CA GLY A 136 -13.81 9.79 19.94
C GLY A 136 -13.04 10.19 18.68
N ALA A 137 -11.73 9.90 18.58
CA ALA A 137 -10.93 10.25 17.41
C ALA A 137 -11.39 9.52 16.12
N LEU A 138 -12.18 8.45 16.30
CA LEU A 138 -12.73 7.61 15.23
C LEU A 138 -14.24 7.80 15.05
N GLU A 139 -14.88 8.71 15.77
CA GLU A 139 -16.32 8.93 15.65
C GLU A 139 -16.64 9.91 14.51
N TRP A 140 -17.48 9.43 13.59
CA TRP A 140 -17.94 10.19 12.43
C TRP A 140 -19.34 10.72 12.72
N ARG A 141 -19.40 11.91 13.32
CA ARG A 141 -20.59 12.77 13.36
C ARG A 141 -20.37 14.02 12.49
#